data_AF-A0A8S7EGQ3-F1
#
_entry.id   AF-A0A8S7EGQ3-F1
#
_cell.length_a   1.000
_cell.length_b   1.000
_cell.length_c   1.000
_cell.angle_alpha   90.00
_cell.angle_beta   90.00
_cell.angle_gamma   90.00
#
_symmetry.space_group_name_H-M   'P 1'
#
loop_
_entity.id
_entity.type
_entity.pdbx_description
1 polymer ?
#
loop_
_entity_poly.entity_id
_entity_poly.type
_entity_poly.pdbx_seq_one_letter_code
_entity_poly.pdbx_strand_id
1 'polypeptide(L)'
;NTEMINWYFPRLLKSYEDEKIYFDKLGYNFNNKESNEEIMKNQPKDVIEEKLNNELKLRFRMMQTILKSEVNVSPFIDQQRLNTLNPPENLRIAIEKFGWKKKTITA
;
A
#
# COMPACT_ATOMS: atom_id res chain seq x y z
N ASN A 1 -11.21 12.68 12.59
CA ASN A 1 -12.27 11.73 13.00
C ASN A 1 -11.67 10.33 13.03
N THR A 2 -11.44 9.78 14.23
CA THR A 2 -10.80 8.48 14.45
C THR A 2 -11.64 7.30 13.95
N GLU A 3 -12.96 7.35 14.16
CA GLU A 3 -13.89 6.30 13.73
C GLU A 3 -13.88 6.13 12.21
N MET A 4 -13.85 7.25 11.47
CA MET A 4 -13.73 7.24 10.01
C MET A 4 -12.45 6.54 9.54
N ILE A 5 -11.32 6.76 10.20
CA ILE A 5 -10.05 6.11 9.83
C ILE A 5 -10.08 4.63 10.18
N ASN A 6 -10.61 4.27 11.36
CA ASN A 6 -10.75 2.88 11.79
C ASN A 6 -11.66 2.07 10.84
N TRP A 7 -12.65 2.72 10.23
CA TRP A 7 -13.52 2.10 9.23
C TRP A 7 -12.90 2.08 7.83
N TYR A 8 -12.24 3.17 7.43
CA TYR A 8 -11.75 3.37 6.06
C TYR A 8 -10.42 2.69 5.78
N PHE A 9 -9.44 2.82 6.69
CA PHE A 9 -8.08 2.34 6.45
C PHE A 9 -7.98 0.82 6.24
N PRO A 10 -8.68 -0.05 7.00
CA PRO A 10 -8.63 -1.50 6.76
C PRO A 10 -9.16 -1.90 5.38
N ARG A 11 -10.18 -1.19 4.88
CA ARG A 11 -10.76 -1.43 3.57
C ARG A 11 -9.83 -1.00 2.46
N LEU A 12 -9.22 0.17 2.64
CA LEU A 12 -8.22 0.68 1.71
C LEU A 12 -7.00 -0.25 1.63
N LEU A 13 -6.52 -0.73 2.78
CA LEU A 13 -5.44 -1.73 2.87
C LEU A 13 -5.82 -3.02 2.15
N LYS A 14 -7.04 -3.52 2.35
CA LYS A 14 -7.52 -4.73 1.66
C LYS A 14 -7.58 -4.55 0.14
N SER A 15 -8.10 -3.42 -0.34
CA SER A 15 -8.09 -3.11 -1.78
C SER A 15 -6.67 -3.01 -2.35
N TYR A 16 -5.73 -2.45 -1.58
CA TYR A 16 -4.32 -2.40 -1.97
C TYR A 16 -3.69 -3.80 -2.06
N GLU A 17 -3.94 -4.65 -1.06
CA GLU A 17 -3.48 -6.05 -1.05
C GLU A 17 -4.00 -6.83 -2.26
N ASP A 18 -5.29 -6.69 -2.57
CA ASP A 18 -5.91 -7.39 -3.69
C ASP A 18 -5.29 -6.97 -5.04
N GLU A 19 -4.97 -5.67 -5.18
CA GLU A 19 -4.27 -5.16 -6.37
C GLU A 19 -2.80 -5.61 -6.41
N LYS A 20 -2.12 -5.63 -5.25
CA LYS A 20 -0.71 -6.03 -5.13
C LYS A 20 -0.48 -7.50 -5.50
N ILE A 21 -1.44 -8.38 -5.20
CA ILE A 21 -1.39 -9.81 -5.55
C ILE A 21 -1.17 -10.03 -7.05
N TYR A 22 -1.71 -9.17 -7.91
CA TYR A 22 -1.49 -9.27 -9.36
C TYR A 22 0.00 -9.11 -9.69
N PHE A 23 0.64 -8.08 -9.12
CA PHE A 23 2.05 -7.78 -9.33
C PHE A 23 2.98 -8.81 -8.67
N ASP A 24 2.61 -9.32 -7.49
CA ASP A 24 3.38 -10.36 -6.80
C ASP A 24 3.46 -11.65 -7.61
N LYS A 25 2.33 -12.06 -8.23
CA LYS A 25 2.30 -13.23 -9.12
C LYS A 25 3.17 -13.06 -10.36
N LEU A 26 3.32 -11.83 -10.83
CA LEU A 26 4.19 -11.50 -11.96
C LEU A 26 5.66 -11.37 -11.57
N GLY A 27 5.99 -11.35 -10.27
CA GLY A 27 7.33 -11.00 -9.79
C GLY A 27 7.70 -9.53 -10.04
N TYR A 28 6.71 -8.64 -10.22
CA TYR A 28 6.94 -7.23 -10.53
C TYR A 28 7.49 -6.48 -9.32
N ASN A 29 8.64 -5.82 -9.49
CA ASN A 29 9.32 -5.09 -8.44
C ASN A 29 9.11 -3.57 -8.59
N PHE A 30 8.25 -2.99 -7.76
CA PHE A 30 7.99 -1.54 -7.78
C PHE A 30 9.20 -0.65 -7.45
N ASN A 31 10.25 -1.22 -6.85
CA ASN A 31 11.48 -0.50 -6.50
C ASN A 31 12.57 -0.69 -7.58
N ASN A 32 12.35 -1.51 -8.61
CA ASN A 32 13.32 -1.75 -9.69
C ASN A 32 12.63 -1.84 -11.06
N LYS A 33 12.70 -0.74 -11.82
CA LYS A 33 12.08 -0.66 -13.15
C LYS A 33 12.74 -1.57 -14.18
N GLU A 34 14.06 -1.68 -14.19
CA GLU A 34 14.83 -2.47 -15.17
C GLU A 34 14.44 -3.95 -15.09
N SER A 35 14.24 -4.47 -13.88
CA SER A 35 13.80 -5.86 -13.68
C SER A 35 12.41 -6.18 -14.23
N ASN A 36 11.60 -5.16 -14.55
CA ASN A 36 10.21 -5.35 -14.98
C ASN A 36 10.02 -5.26 -16.49
N GLU A 37 11.04 -4.92 -17.28
CA GLU A 37 10.87 -4.67 -18.72
C GLU A 37 10.32 -5.89 -19.48
N GLU A 38 10.84 -7.08 -19.16
CA GLU A 38 10.38 -8.34 -19.76
C GLU A 38 8.95 -8.68 -19.32
N ILE A 39 8.64 -8.49 -18.03
CA ILE A 39 7.29 -8.68 -17.49
C ILE A 39 6.30 -7.79 -18.26
N MET A 40 6.61 -6.51 -18.43
CA MET A 40 5.73 -5.55 -19.11
C MET A 40 5.51 -5.89 -20.59
N LYS A 41 6.52 -6.43 -21.28
CA LYS A 41 6.39 -6.86 -22.69
C LYS A 41 5.46 -8.06 -22.86
N ASN A 42 5.37 -8.92 -21.85
CA ASN A 42 4.58 -10.15 -21.86
C ASN A 42 3.14 -9.97 -21.37
N GLN A 43 2.72 -8.76 -21.00
CA GLN A 43 1.35 -8.47 -20.56
C GLN A 43 0.57 -7.66 -21.61
N PRO A 44 -0.76 -7.85 -21.71
CA PRO A 44 -1.61 -6.93 -22.45
C PRO A 44 -1.44 -5.50 -21.92
N LYS A 45 -1.22 -4.54 -22.83
CA LYS A 45 -0.88 -3.15 -22.48
C LYS A 45 -1.98 -2.46 -21.68
N ASP A 46 -3.23 -2.65 -22.09
CA ASP A 46 -4.44 -2.15 -21.44
C ASP A 46 -4.57 -2.69 -20.01
N VAL A 47 -4.36 -3.99 -19.82
CA VAL A 47 -4.44 -4.64 -18.51
C VAL A 47 -3.34 -4.12 -17.58
N ILE A 48 -2.07 -4.11 -18.02
CA ILE A 48 -0.96 -3.68 -17.15
C ILE A 48 -1.05 -2.19 -16.79
N GLU A 49 -1.51 -1.35 -17.71
CA GLU A 49 -1.71 0.09 -17.46
C GLU A 49 -2.84 0.34 -16.44
N GLU A 50 -3.97 -0.36 -16.58
CA GLU A 50 -5.06 -0.28 -15.60
C GLU A 50 -4.59 -0.68 -14.20
N LYS A 51 -3.87 -1.82 -14.11
CA LYS A 51 -3.34 -2.35 -12.84
C LYS A 51 -2.37 -1.38 -12.18
N LEU A 52 -1.43 -0.82 -12.95
CA LEU A 52 -0.46 0.16 -12.43
C LEU A 52 -1.15 1.42 -11.94
N ASN A 53 -2.16 1.89 -12.67
CA ASN A 53 -2.97 3.04 -12.26
C ASN A 53 -3.75 2.77 -10.96
N ASN A 54 -4.29 1.57 -10.79
CA ASN A 54 -5.02 1.18 -9.59
C ASN A 54 -4.09 1.09 -8.38
N GLU A 55 -2.92 0.44 -8.51
CA GLU A 55 -1.90 0.41 -7.44
C GLU A 55 -1.51 1.81 -7.03
N LEU A 56 -1.19 2.69 -7.99
CA LEU A 56 -0.74 4.04 -7.71
C LEU A 56 -1.82 4.85 -6.98
N LYS A 57 -3.08 4.76 -7.42
CA LYS A 57 -4.22 5.42 -6.76
C LYS A 57 -4.39 4.95 -5.31
N LEU A 58 -4.32 3.64 -5.08
CA LEU A 58 -4.50 3.04 -3.75
C LEU A 58 -3.32 3.40 -2.83
N ARG A 59 -2.07 3.28 -3.31
CA ARG A 59 -0.87 3.67 -2.59
C ARG A 59 -0.91 5.15 -2.19
N PHE A 60 -1.28 6.02 -3.12
CA PHE A 60 -1.42 7.45 -2.83
C PHE A 60 -2.48 7.71 -1.76
N ARG A 61 -3.66 7.07 -1.85
CA ARG A 61 -4.70 7.18 -0.83
C ARG A 61 -4.23 6.68 0.53
N MET A 62 -3.47 5.58 0.58
CA MET A 62 -2.91 5.05 1.83
C MET A 62 -1.96 6.07 2.45
N MET A 63 -1.00 6.57 1.68
CA MET A 63 -0.05 7.57 2.14
C MET A 63 -0.76 8.85 2.62
N GLN A 64 -1.73 9.36 1.87
CA GLN A 64 -2.50 10.53 2.28
C GLN A 64 -3.26 10.30 3.58
N THR A 65 -3.88 9.12 3.73
CA THR A 65 -4.61 8.75 4.96
C THR A 65 -3.65 8.67 6.15
N ILE A 66 -2.50 8.04 5.96
CA ILE A 66 -1.44 7.95 6.97
C ILE A 66 -0.87 9.31 7.30
N LEU A 67 -0.69 10.23 6.36
CA LEU A 67 -0.12 11.54 6.65
C LEU A 67 -1.14 12.46 7.34
N LYS A 68 -2.41 12.39 6.96
CA LYS A 68 -3.47 13.28 7.46
C LYS A 68 -4.16 12.79 8.75
N SER A 69 -4.11 11.50 9.07
CA SER A 69 -4.76 11.01 10.30
C SER A 69 -4.04 11.53 11.55
N GLU A 70 -4.59 11.31 12.74
CA GLU A 70 -3.82 11.34 14.00
C GLU A 70 -3.79 9.95 14.64
N VAL A 71 -4.27 8.94 13.91
CA VAL A 71 -4.54 7.59 14.40
C VAL A 71 -3.35 6.68 14.10
N ASN A 72 -2.93 5.92 15.12
CA ASN A 72 -1.97 4.83 14.94
C ASN A 72 -2.57 3.72 14.06
N VAL A 73 -1.92 3.41 12.94
CA VAL A 73 -2.37 2.37 12.00
C VAL A 73 -1.76 0.98 12.25
N SER A 74 -0.90 0.83 13.27
CA SER A 74 -0.29 -0.46 13.62
C SER A 74 -1.29 -1.56 13.96
N PRO A 75 -2.50 -1.29 14.51
CA PRO A 75 -3.51 -2.33 14.70
C PRO A 75 -4.03 -2.94 13.39
N PHE A 76 -3.87 -2.23 12.26
CA PHE A 76 -4.33 -2.69 10.95
C PHE A 76 -3.19 -3.28 10.12
N ILE A 77 -1.98 -2.75 10.28
CA ILE A 77 -0.79 -3.25 9.60
C ILE A 77 0.39 -3.25 10.56
N ASP A 78 0.63 -4.40 11.19
CA ASP A 78 1.81 -4.63 12.02
C ASP A 78 3.05 -4.93 11.16
N GLN A 79 4.19 -5.16 11.80
CA GLN A 79 5.44 -5.45 11.12
C GLN A 79 5.36 -6.74 10.28
N GLN A 80 4.70 -7.77 10.79
CA GLN A 80 4.58 -9.05 10.07
C GLN A 80 3.79 -8.85 8.78
N ARG A 81 2.62 -8.23 8.86
CA ARG A 81 1.77 -7.92 7.70
C ARG A 81 2.45 -6.97 6.74
N LEU A 82 3.18 -5.96 7.22
CA LEU A 82 3.96 -5.06 6.36
C LEU A 82 5.07 -5.79 5.60
N ASN A 83 5.74 -6.74 6.24
CA ASN A 83 6.77 -7.56 5.61
C ASN A 83 6.17 -8.50 4.57
N THR A 84 5.01 -9.11 4.84
CA THR A 84 4.29 -9.94 3.88
C THR A 84 3.78 -9.12 2.69
N LEU A 85 3.23 -7.93 2.93
CA LEU A 85 2.73 -7.04 1.87
C LEU A 85 3.86 -6.53 0.96
N ASN A 86 5.05 -6.36 1.53
CA ASN A 86 6.23 -5.84 0.86
C ASN A 86 5.94 -4.67 -0.11
N PRO A 87 5.36 -3.56 0.40
CA PRO A 87 4.98 -2.45 -0.47
C PRO A 87 6.20 -1.69 -1.01
N PRO A 88 6.01 -0.83 -2.02
CA PRO A 88 7.05 0.09 -2.48
C PRO A 88 7.61 0.93 -1.33
N GLU A 89 8.88 1.29 -1.43
CA GLU A 89 9.64 1.88 -0.30
C GLU A 89 9.00 3.14 0.27
N ASN A 90 8.41 3.97 -0.59
CA ASN A 90 7.74 5.20 -0.15
C ASN A 90 6.51 4.94 0.75
N LEU A 91 5.75 3.88 0.48
CA LEU A 91 4.61 3.49 1.31
C LEU A 91 5.08 2.82 2.61
N ARG A 92 6.12 1.96 2.54
CA ARG A 92 6.75 1.38 3.72
C ARG A 92 7.20 2.47 4.70
N ILE A 93 7.98 3.44 4.23
CA ILE A 93 8.43 4.58 5.02
C ILE A 93 7.24 5.34 5.61
N ALA A 94 6.16 5.53 4.84
CA ALA A 94 5.00 6.25 5.33
C ALA A 94 4.37 5.55 6.54
N ILE A 95 4.20 4.24 6.45
CA ILE A 95 3.63 3.40 7.51
C ILE A 95 4.53 3.41 8.75
N GLU A 96 5.81 3.10 8.58
CA GLU A 96 6.76 2.95 9.70
C GLU A 96 7.03 4.30 10.41
N LYS A 97 7.28 5.37 9.64
CA LYS A 97 7.69 6.65 10.20
C LYS A 97 6.53 7.53 10.64
N PHE A 98 5.43 7.52 9.89
CA PHE A 98 4.30 8.42 10.16
C PHE A 98 3.08 7.67 10.68
N GLY A 99 2.84 6.43 10.25
CA GLY A 99 1.67 5.65 10.66
C GLY A 99 1.75 5.10 12.08
N TRP A 100 2.86 4.44 12.42
CA TRP A 100 3.03 3.77 13.72
C TRP A 100 3.45 4.70 14.86
N LYS A 101 4.06 5.85 14.55
CA LYS A 101 4.55 6.80 15.56
C LYS A 101 3.48 7.74 16.12
N LYS A 102 2.22 7.57 15.72
CA LYS A 102 1.12 8.42 16.23
C LYS A 102 0.68 7.96 17.61
N LYS A 103 0.34 8.91 18.47
CA LYS A 103 -0.17 8.61 19.80
C LYS A 103 -1.42 7.73 19.68
N THR A 104 -1.42 6.58 20.35
CA THR A 104 -2.65 5.89 20.70
C THR A 104 -3.43 6.86 21.59
N ILE A 105 -4.56 7.37 21.10
CA ILE A 105 -5.50 8.05 21.98
C ILE A 105 -6.11 6.93 22.83
N THR A 106 -5.55 6.70 24.02
CA THR A 106 -6.23 5.94 25.06
C THR A 106 -7.56 6.64 25.32
N ALA A 107 -8.65 5.90 25.13
CA ALA A 107 -10.00 6.33 25.44
C ALA A 107 -10.15 6.64 26.94
#